data_AF-A0A3D2R3U9-F1
#
_entry.id   AF-A0A3D2R3U9-F1
#
_cell.length_a   1.000
_cell.length_b   1.000
_cell.length_c   1.000
_cell.angle_alpha   90.00
_cell.angle_beta   90.00
_cell.angle_gamma   90.00
#
_symmetry.space_group_name_H-M   'P 1'
#
loop_
_entity.id
_entity.type
_entity.pdbx_description
1 polymer ?
#
loop_
_entity_poly.entity_id
_entity_poly.type
_entity_poly.pdbx_seq_one_letter_code
_entity_poly.pdbx_strand_id
1 'polypeptide(L)' 'SVGVNVVSTNCKTGPSEILKDGEFGFLCRVGDASALASSVNVALKNPLSKERLISRASDFLPDKITQQYEDILI' A
#
# COMPACT_ATOMS: atom_id res chain seq x y z
N SER A 1 -5.45 -9.40 -2.10
CA SER A 1 -5.49 -9.61 -0.64
C SER A 1 -6.89 -9.37 -0.09
N VAL A 2 -7.37 -8.19 0.32
CA VAL A 2 -8.79 -8.04 0.75
C VAL A 2 -9.47 -6.71 0.34
N GLY A 3 -8.70 -5.78 -0.24
CA GLY A 3 -9.23 -4.53 -0.79
C GLY A 3 -9.64 -3.50 0.26
N VAL A 4 -8.91 -3.43 1.38
CA VAL A 4 -9.18 -2.50 2.49
C VAL A 4 -8.27 -1.28 2.42
N ASN A 5 -8.77 -0.13 2.84
CA ASN A 5 -7.95 1.08 2.96
C ASN A 5 -6.81 0.85 3.96
N VAL A 6 -5.59 1.19 3.54
CA VAL A 6 -4.40 1.10 4.38
C VAL A 6 -3.99 2.50 4.78
N VAL A 7 -3.75 2.70 6.07
CA VAL A 7 -3.08 3.88 6.60
C VAL A 7 -1.77 3.42 7.21
N SER A 8 -0.66 4.00 6.78
CA SER A 8 0.66 3.65 7.29
C SER A 8 1.54 4.89 7.45
N THR A 9 2.63 4.76 8.19
CA THR A 9 3.65 5.80 8.23
C THR A 9 4.54 5.74 6.99
N ASN A 10 5.02 6.87 6.51
CA ASN A 10 5.98 6.99 5.42
C ASN A 10 7.41 6.78 5.97
N CYS A 11 7.69 5.56 6.43
CA CYS A 11 9.05 5.15 6.78
C CYS A 11 9.80 4.63 5.54
N LYS A 12 11.13 4.71 5.58
CA LYS A 12 11.98 3.95 4.67
C LYS A 12 12.23 2.58 5.30
N THR A 13 12.03 1.45 4.64
CA THR A 13 11.45 1.15 3.30
C THR A 13 10.07 0.47 3.45
N GLY A 14 9.33 0.30 2.35
CA GLY A 14 8.10 -0.49 2.31
C GLY A 14 6.83 0.32 2.03
N PRO A 15 6.31 1.15 2.96
CA PRO A 15 4.98 1.75 2.81
C PRO A 15 4.79 2.58 1.54
N SER A 16 5.75 3.44 1.19
CA SER A 16 5.62 4.30 0.01
C SER A 16 5.81 3.53 -1.31
N GLU A 17 6.64 2.50 -1.30
CA GLU A 17 6.83 1.60 -2.45
C GLU A 17 5.58 0.74 -2.68
N ILE A 18 5.00 0.20 -1.61
CA ILE A 18 3.80 -0.65 -1.67
C ILE A 18 2.58 0.21 -2.06
N LEU A 19 2.39 1.37 -1.41
CA LEU A 19 1.24 2.22 -1.63
C LEU A 19 1.40 3.21 -2.79
N LYS A 20 2.54 3.18 -3.49
CA LYS A 20 2.90 4.06 -4.61
C LYS A 20 2.67 5.54 -4.25
N ASP A 21 3.40 5.99 -3.24
CA ASP A 21 3.37 7.36 -2.71
C ASP A 21 1.95 7.86 -2.32
N GLY A 22 1.11 6.93 -1.85
CA GLY A 22 -0.25 7.23 -1.40
C GLY A 22 -1.32 7.08 -2.48
N GLU A 23 -0.98 6.59 -3.67
CA GLU A 23 -1.96 6.30 -4.71
C GLU A 23 -2.94 5.17 -4.29
N PHE A 24 -2.47 4.19 -3.50
CA PHE A 24 -3.23 3.01 -3.05
C PHE A 24 -3.48 2.96 -1.54
N GLY A 25 -3.28 4.07 -0.84
CA GLY A 25 -3.49 4.15 0.61
C GLY A 25 -3.05 5.50 1.15
N PHE A 26 -3.05 5.65 2.46
CA PHE A 26 -2.76 6.93 3.09
C PHE A 26 -1.45 6.84 3.85
N LEU A 27 -0.57 7.81 3.63
CA LEU A 27 0.73 7.91 4.27
C LEU A 27 0.75 9.09 5.25
N CYS A 28 1.28 8.85 6.44
CA CYS A 28 1.48 9.86 7.47
C CYS A 28 2.96 9.92 7.92
N ARG A 29 3.35 10.98 8.62
CA ARG A 29 4.74 11.13 9.08
C ARG A 29 5.04 10.12 10.20
N VAL A 30 6.25 9.55 10.16
CA VAL A 30 6.74 8.68 11.25
C VAL A 30 6.83 9.47 12.56
N GLY A 31 6.34 8.87 13.65
CA GLY A 31 6.37 9.46 15.00
C GLY A 31 5.31 10.53 15.26
N ASP A 32 4.41 10.77 14.31
CA ASP A 32 3.34 11.76 14.43
C ASP A 32 1.98 11.07 14.64
N ALA A 33 1.61 10.88 15.91
CA ALA A 33 0.36 10.23 16.27
C ALA A 33 -0.89 11.04 15.83
N SER A 34 -0.81 12.37 15.85
CA SER A 34 -1.90 13.25 15.42
C SER A 34 -2.11 13.19 13.91
N ALA A 35 -1.03 13.10 13.13
CA ALA A 35 -1.10 12.87 11.68
C ALA A 35 -1.71 11.50 11.38
N LEU A 36 -1.29 10.44 12.08
CA LEU A 36 -1.86 9.10 11.89
C LEU A 36 -3.37 9.07 12.16
N ALA A 37 -3.82 9.64 13.30
CA ALA A 37 -5.24 9.72 13.64
C ALA A 37 -6.04 10.51 12.60
N SER A 38 -5.49 11.64 12.13
CA SER A 38 -6.09 12.43 11.06
C SER A 38 -6.20 11.64 9.75
N SER A 39 -5.14 10.92 9.35
CA SER A 39 -5.15 10.08 8.15
C SER A 39 -6.16 8.95 8.22
N VAL A 40 -6.38 8.33 9.38
CA VAL A 40 -7.46 7.34 9.58
C VAL A 40 -8.83 7.97 9.33
N ASN A 41 -9.09 9.15 9.89
CA ASN A 41 -10.36 9.86 9.65
C ASN A 41 -10.55 10.21 8.16
N VAL A 42 -9.48 10.62 7.46
CA VAL A 42 -9.53 10.87 6.01
C VAL A 42 -9.84 9.59 5.24
N ALA A 43 -9.20 8.48 5.57
CA ALA A 43 -9.40 7.19 4.92
C ALA A 43 -10.82 6.64 5.09
N LEU A 44 -11.43 6.84 6.27
CA LEU A 44 -12.81 6.46 6.53
C LEU A 44 -13.81 7.29 5.73
N LYS A 45 -13.54 8.59 5.54
CA LYS A 45 -14.40 9.51 4.78
C LYS A 45 -14.25 9.37 3.27
N ASN A 46 -13.07 8.95 2.81
CA ASN A 46 -12.71 8.88 1.40
C ASN A 46 -12.18 7.48 1.05
N PRO A 47 -13.03 6.44 1.10
CA PRO A 47 -12.59 5.08 0.81
C PRO A 47 -12.15 4.95 -0.65
N LEU A 48 -11.02 4.28 -0.88
CA LEU A 48 -10.58 3.89 -2.21
C LEU A 48 -11.38 2.69 -2.73
N SER A 49 -11.45 2.53 -4.06
CA SER A 49 -12.11 1.37 -4.68
C SER A 49 -11.47 0.06 -4.22
N LYS A 50 -12.31 -0.86 -3.73
CA LYS A 50 -11.90 -2.20 -3.29
C LYS A 50 -11.23 -2.96 -4.43
N GLU A 51 -11.78 -2.88 -5.63
CA GLU A 51 -11.30 -3.55 -6.83
C GLU A 51 -9.91 -3.05 -7.21
N ARG A 52 -9.70 -1.74 -7.15
CA ARG A 52 -8.40 -1.10 -7.39
C ARG A 52 -7.35 -1.55 -6.39
N LEU A 53 -7.72 -1.64 -5.11
CA LEU A 53 -6.82 -2.12 -4.05
C LEU A 53 -6.50 -3.62 -4.17
N ILE A 54 -7.46 -4.44 -4.59
CA ILE A 54 -7.22 -5.85 -4.89
C ILE A 54 -6.28 -6.00 -6.09
N SER A 55 -6.52 -5.23 -7.16
CA SER A 55 -5.68 -5.23 -8.35
C SER A 55 -4.23 -4.87 -8.02
N ARG A 56 -4.00 -3.84 -7.20
CA ARG A 56 -2.65 -3.49 -6.72
C ARG A 56 -1.96 -4.63 -5.98
N ALA A 57 -2.69 -5.32 -5.10
CA ALA A 57 -2.14 -6.46 -4.38
C ALA A 57 -1.72 -7.61 -5.33
N SER A 58 -2.33 -7.70 -6.52
CA SER A 58 -1.97 -8.71 -7.51
C SER A 58 -0.58 -8.54 -8.12
N ASP A 59 0.09 -7.40 -7.93
CA ASP A 59 1.49 -7.20 -8.35
C ASP A 59 2.49 -8.00 -7.52
N PHE A 60 2.07 -8.44 -6.33
CA PHE A 60 2.89 -9.18 -5.39
C PHE A 60 2.49 -10.66 -5.31
N LEU A 61 1.76 -11.17 -6.31
CA LEU A 61 1.40 -12.59 -6.38
C LEU A 61 2.64 -13.47 -6.58
N PRO A 62 2.69 -14.65 -5.95
CA PRO A 62 3.81 -15.57 -6.10
C PRO A 62 4.18 -15.81 -7.57
N ASP A 63 3.21 -16.08 -8.45
CA ASP A 63 3.47 -16.34 -9.88
C ASP A 63 4.21 -15.19 -10.56
N LYS A 64 3.82 -13.93 -10.31
CA LYS A 64 4.51 -12.75 -10.87
C LYS A 64 5.92 -12.60 -10.32
N ILE A 65 6.11 -12.89 -9.03
CA ILE A 65 7.41 -12.75 -8.38
C ILE A 65 8.35 -13.87 -8.81
N THR A 66 7.87 -15.11 -8.91
CA THR A 66 8.62 -16.25 -9.43
C THR A 66 9.13 -15.97 -10.84
N GLN A 67 8.29 -15.45 -11.74
CA GLN A 67 8.72 -15.06 -13.08
C GLN A 67 9.89 -14.04 -13.05
N GLN A 68 9.84 -13.05 -12.16
CA GLN A 68 10.93 -12.07 -12.02
C GLN A 68 12.24 -12.71 -11.53
N TYR A 69 12.16 -13.74 -10.68
CA TYR A 69 13.35 -14.51 -10.28
C TYR A 69 13.87 -15.36 -11.43
N GLU A 70 13.00 -16.04 -12.18
CA GLU A 70 13.38 -16.85 -13.34
C GLU A 70 14.12 -16.02 -14.38
N ASP A 71 13.65 -14.80 -14.70
CA ASP A 71 14.28 -13.89 -15.66
C ASP A 71 15.72 -13.48 -15.27
N ILE A 72 16.11 -13.64 -14.00
CA ILE A 72 17.44 -13.31 -13.48
C ILE A 72 18.32 -14.55 -13.35
N LEU A 73 17.72 -15.69 -13.00
CA LEU A 73 18.44 -16.91 -12.58
C LEU A 73 18.57 -17.96 -13.69
N ILE A 74 17.70 -17.93 -14.72
CA ILE A 74 17.65 -18.89 -15.82
C ILE A 74 18.04 -18.18 -17.12
#